data_AF-A0A6B3F7L8-F1
#
_entry.id   AF-A0A6B3F7L8-F1
#
_cell.length_a   1.000
_cell.length_b   1.000
_cell.length_c   1.000
_cell.angle_alpha   90.00
_cell.angle_beta   90.00
_cell.angle_gamma   90.00
#
_symmetry.space_group_name_H-M   'P 1'
#
loop_
_entity.id
_entity.type
_entity.pdbx_description
1 polymer ?
#
loop_
_entity_poly.entity_id
_entity_poly.type
_entity_poly.pdbx_seq_one_letter_code
_entity_poly.pdbx_strand_id
1 'polypeptide(L)'
;LARTGASYSHGSGDYGLALTTTRAAVPLVPDADLDPLFTAALDAVEEAVLNSLLAATTTTGPRGDVRHGLPAERLLSFLNS
;
A
#
# COMPACT_ATOMS: atom_id res chain seq x y z
N LEU A 1 -0.40 -8.11 0.98
CA LEU A 1 -1.46 -9.03 0.48
C LEU A 1 -1.85 -10.15 1.46
N ALA A 2 -1.07 -10.46 2.50
CA ALA A 2 -1.43 -11.50 3.47
C ALA A 2 -2.69 -11.18 4.32
N ARG A 3 -3.08 -9.91 4.47
CA ARG A 3 -4.35 -9.53 5.12
C ARG A 3 -5.58 -9.58 4.20
N THR A 4 -5.44 -10.05 2.96
CA THR A 4 -6.56 -10.29 2.03
C THR A 4 -6.66 -11.74 1.52
N GLY A 5 -6.07 -12.72 2.23
CA GLY A 5 -6.35 -14.13 1.98
C GLY A 5 -5.52 -14.81 0.89
N ALA A 6 -4.24 -14.44 0.72
CA ALA A 6 -3.33 -15.23 -0.11
C ALA A 6 -2.78 -16.42 0.70
N SER A 7 -3.37 -17.60 0.50
CA SER A 7 -2.83 -18.87 0.97
C SER A 7 -1.60 -19.25 0.14
N TYR A 8 -0.43 -19.23 0.78
CA TYR A 8 0.89 -19.65 0.29
C TYR A 8 0.94 -21.16 -0.03
N SER A 9 0.14 -21.65 -0.98
CA SER A 9 0.28 -23.01 -1.52
C SER A 9 1.11 -23.01 -2.80
N HIS A 10 1.91 -24.07 -2.95
CA HIS A 10 2.94 -24.36 -3.96
C HIS A 10 2.53 -24.05 -5.42
N GLY A 11 2.55 -22.76 -5.77
CA GLY A 11 2.16 -22.24 -7.09
C GLY A 11 2.12 -20.72 -7.21
N SER A 12 2.36 -19.95 -6.13
CA SER A 12 2.46 -18.50 -6.22
C SER A 12 3.87 -18.07 -6.62
N GLY A 13 4.03 -17.58 -7.84
CA GLY A 13 5.25 -16.88 -8.28
C GLY A 13 5.24 -15.45 -7.73
N ASP A 14 5.70 -15.28 -6.50
CA ASP A 14 5.83 -13.98 -5.88
C ASP A 14 7.11 -13.28 -6.38
N TYR A 15 6.95 -12.25 -7.18
CA TYR A 15 8.06 -11.41 -7.64
C TYR A 15 8.12 -10.13 -6.82
N GLY A 16 9.11 -10.01 -5.95
CA GLY A 16 9.45 -8.77 -5.26
C GLY A 16 10.50 -7.99 -6.04
N LEU A 17 10.23 -6.72 -6.35
CA LEU A 17 11.21 -5.78 -6.91
C LEU A 17 11.54 -4.73 -5.85
N ALA A 18 12.76 -4.77 -5.32
CA ALA A 18 13.28 -3.73 -4.43
C ALA A 18 14.30 -2.87 -5.20
N LEU A 19 14.14 -1.55 -5.14
CA LEU A 19 15.00 -0.58 -5.80
C LEU A 19 15.62 0.32 -4.72
N THR A 20 16.91 0.64 -4.86
CA THR A 20 17.58 1.63 -4.02
C THR A 20 18.00 2.84 -4.85
N THR A 21 17.94 4.02 -4.24
CA THR A 21 18.49 5.26 -4.83
C THR A 21 19.99 5.41 -4.53
N THR A 22 20.58 4.51 -3.72
CA THR A 22 22.02 4.50 -3.45
C THR A 22 22.78 4.09 -4.70
N ARG A 23 23.64 5.00 -5.18
CA ARG A 23 24.43 4.81 -6.40
C ARG A 23 25.80 4.18 -6.15
N ALA A 24 26.21 4.06 -4.88
CA ALA A 24 27.43 3.39 -4.45
C ALA A 24 27.17 1.89 -4.25
N ALA A 25 28.21 1.06 -4.39
CA ALA A 25 28.13 -0.36 -4.07
C ALA A 25 27.93 -0.54 -2.56
N VAL A 26 26.68 -0.67 -2.14
CA VAL A 26 26.31 -1.03 -0.76
C VAL A 26 26.33 -2.56 -0.61
N PRO A 27 26.79 -3.08 0.53
CA PRO A 27 26.64 -4.50 0.83
C PRO A 27 25.18 -4.93 0.71
N LEU A 28 24.94 -6.12 0.18
CA LEU A 28 23.61 -6.72 0.19
C LEU A 28 23.16 -6.89 1.64
N VAL A 29 21.91 -6.50 1.91
CA VAL A 29 21.29 -6.74 3.21
C VAL A 29 21.13 -8.27 3.37
N PRO A 30 21.61 -8.87 4.47
CA PRO A 30 21.40 -10.28 4.74
C PRO A 30 19.90 -10.60 4.78
N ASP A 31 19.51 -11.77 4.30
CA ASP A 31 18.09 -12.18 4.24
C ASP A 31 17.38 -12.06 5.60
N ALA A 32 18.08 -12.37 6.70
CA ALA A 32 17.55 -12.25 8.06
C ALA A 32 17.20 -10.82 8.48
N ASP A 33 17.75 -9.81 7.81
CA ASP A 33 17.54 -8.39 8.09
C ASP A 33 16.57 -7.73 7.06
N LEU A 34 15.99 -8.53 6.14
CA LEU A 34 15.01 -8.04 5.16
C LEU A 34 13.61 -7.89 5.76
N ASP A 35 13.27 -8.66 6.79
CA ASP A 35 11.93 -8.64 7.40
C ASP A 35 11.47 -7.22 7.79
N PRO A 36 12.29 -6.38 8.47
CA PRO A 36 11.92 -4.99 8.75
C PRO A 36 11.70 -4.13 7.50
N LEU A 37 12.42 -4.39 6.42
CA LEU A 37 12.24 -3.66 5.15
C LEU A 37 10.93 -4.05 4.47
N PHE A 38 10.56 -5.33 4.52
CA PHE A 38 9.27 -5.80 4.02
C PHE A 38 8.10 -5.24 4.83
N THR A 39 8.23 -5.18 6.16
CA THR A 39 7.24 -4.52 7.02
C THR A 39 7.13 -3.04 6.69
N ALA A 40 8.25 -2.31 6.58
CA ALA A 40 8.23 -0.90 6.22
C ALA A 40 7.61 -0.64 4.84
N ALA A 41 7.88 -1.49 3.86
CA ALA A 41 7.25 -1.40 2.53
C ALA A 41 5.75 -1.66 2.60
N LEU A 42 5.30 -2.63 3.41
CA LEU A 42 3.89 -2.92 3.62
C LEU A 42 3.17 -1.73 4.24
N ASP A 43 3.72 -1.17 5.33
CA ASP A 43 3.16 -0.02 6.04
C ASP A 43 3.09 1.22 5.13
N ALA A 44 4.15 1.47 4.36
CA ALA A 44 4.19 2.57 3.41
C ALA A 44 3.13 2.45 2.30
N VAL A 45 2.89 1.23 1.80
CA VAL A 45 1.85 0.98 0.80
C VAL A 45 0.45 1.15 1.39
N GLU A 46 0.22 0.65 2.60
CA GLU A 46 -1.05 0.81 3.31
C GLU A 46 -1.39 2.30 3.50
N GLU A 47 -0.44 3.08 4.02
CA GLU A 47 -0.57 4.53 4.17
C GLU A 47 -0.75 5.26 2.84
N ALA A 48 -0.04 4.88 1.78
CA ALA A 48 -0.18 5.51 0.47
C ALA A 48 -1.59 5.33 -0.11
N VAL A 49 -2.19 4.14 0.03
CA VAL A 49 -3.55 3.87 -0.41
C VAL A 49 -4.56 4.70 0.40
N LEU A 50 -4.42 4.73 1.72
CA LEU A 50 -5.28 5.54 2.59
C LEU A 50 -5.19 7.02 2.24
N ASN A 51 -3.98 7.55 2.07
CA ASN A 51 -3.75 8.94 1.66
C ASN A 51 -4.37 9.24 0.30
N SER A 52 -4.28 8.32 -0.67
CA SER A 52 -4.90 8.52 -1.98
C SER A 52 -6.43 8.62 -1.91
N LEU A 53 -7.08 7.82 -1.06
CA LEU A 53 -8.53 7.85 -0.89
C LEU A 53 -9.00 9.10 -0.14
N LEU A 54 -8.26 9.52 0.88
CA LEU A 54 -8.55 10.72 1.67
C LEU A 54 -8.30 12.01 0.88
N ALA A 55 -7.31 12.02 0.00
CA ALA A 55 -7.03 13.17 -0.88
C ALA A 55 -7.94 13.23 -2.11
N ALA A 56 -8.67 12.15 -2.44
CA ALA A 56 -9.52 12.09 -3.62
C ALA A 56 -10.69 13.08 -3.51
N THR A 57 -10.82 13.95 -4.51
CA THR A 57 -11.95 14.87 -4.63
C THR A 57 -13.08 14.25 -5.45
N THR A 58 -14.32 14.62 -5.13
CA THR A 58 -15.48 14.18 -5.93
C THR A 58 -15.32 14.67 -7.36
N THR A 59 -15.35 13.75 -8.32
CA THR A 59 -15.08 14.03 -9.74
C THR A 59 -16.18 13.44 -10.60
N THR A 60 -16.62 14.19 -11.61
CA THR A 60 -17.57 13.73 -12.64
C THR A 60 -16.81 13.31 -13.89
N GLY A 61 -17.00 12.06 -14.32
CA GLY A 61 -16.35 11.49 -15.49
C GLY A 61 -16.98 11.96 -16.81
N PRO A 62 -16.33 11.68 -17.96
CA PRO A 62 -16.79 12.11 -19.29
C PRO A 62 -18.17 11.56 -19.70
N ARG A 63 -18.61 10.45 -19.08
CA ARG A 63 -19.92 9.83 -19.31
C ARG A 63 -20.99 10.26 -18.30
N GLY A 64 -20.69 11.25 -17.45
CA GLY A 64 -21.58 11.74 -16.40
C GLY A 64 -21.50 10.95 -15.09
N ASP A 65 -20.74 9.85 -15.04
CA ASP A 65 -20.56 9.06 -13.82
C ASP A 65 -19.85 9.87 -12.74
N VAL A 66 -20.45 9.99 -11.55
CA VAL A 66 -19.85 10.71 -10.41
C VAL A 66 -19.11 9.71 -9.52
N ARG A 67 -17.84 10.01 -9.22
CA ARG A 67 -17.04 9.29 -8.22
C ARG A 67 -16.87 10.21 -7.01
N HIS A 68 -17.43 9.81 -5.88
CA HIS A 68 -17.34 10.59 -4.65
C HIS A 68 -16.02 10.33 -3.93
N GLY A 69 -15.39 11.42 -3.47
CA GLY A 69 -14.27 11.33 -2.54
C GLY A 69 -14.70 10.71 -1.22
N LEU A 70 -13.75 10.12 -0.48
CA LEU A 70 -14.05 9.50 0.80
C LEU A 70 -14.34 10.60 1.86
N PRO A 71 -15.49 10.58 2.53
CA PRO A 71 -15.81 11.59 3.56
C PRO A 71 -15.01 11.33 4.84
N ALA A 72 -13.91 12.05 5.02
CA ALA A 72 -12.96 11.86 6.12
C ALA A 72 -13.62 11.98 7.51
N GLU A 73 -14.55 12.92 7.70
CA GLU A 73 -15.22 13.15 8.98
C GLU A 73 -16.10 11.94 9.37
N ARG A 74 -16.75 11.32 8.38
CA ARG A 74 -17.57 10.12 8.59
C ARG A 74 -16.69 8.93 8.95
N LEU A 75 -15.54 8.77 8.27
CA LEU A 75 -14.58 7.73 8.59
C LEU A 75 -14.07 7.87 10.04
N LEU A 76 -13.66 9.07 10.44
CA LEU A 76 -13.21 9.34 11.81
C LEU A 76 -14.29 9.06 12.85
N SER A 77 -15.56 9.33 12.55
CA SER A 77 -16.67 9.00 13.47
C SER A 77 -16.79 7.48 13.69
N PHE A 78 -16.59 6.67 12.66
CA PHE A 78 -16.65 5.19 12.78
C PHE A 78 -15.45 4.61 13.52
N LEU A 79 -14.26 5.20 13.38
CA LEU A 79 -13.05 4.69 14.05
C LEU A 79 -12.99 5.05 15.54
N ASN A 80 -13.70 6.10 15.96
CA ASN A 80 -13.77 6.55 17.35
C ASN A 80 -15.01 6.03 18.10
N SER A 81 -15.77 5.10 17.51
CA SER A 81 -16.95 4.43 18.11
C SER A 81 -16.56 3.07 18.68
#